data_AF-A0A095YSB6-F1
#
_entry.id   AF-A0A095YSB6-F1
#
_cell.length_a   1.000
_cell.length_b   1.000
_cell.length_c   1.000
_cell.angle_alpha   90.00
_cell.angle_beta   90.00
_cell.angle_gamma   90.00
#
_symmetry.space_group_name_H-M   'P 1'
#
loop_
_entity.id
_entity.type
_entity.pdbx_description
1 polymer ?
#
loop_
_entity_poly.entity_id
_entity_poly.type
_entity_poly.pdbx_seq_one_letter_code
_entity_poly.pdbx_strand_id
1 'polypeptide(L)'
;MLGLSIKEKLYKLITYFYKIYLDDYIEKVEMIMRNKDELSDSKIEREMKILKKEYDQKVFESSRNYVIEKMPTTRGRIEEAMSNPEIVGLNHGDLKDNVTPGKMLIVLLYGAKKKQPRPKECSALDLVQHEMLRNRLVALDAKLKNEEDGAID
;
A
#
# COMPACT_ATOMS: atom_id res chain seq x y z
N MET A 1 17.39 6.32 23.20
CA MET A 1 16.34 5.70 22.34
C MET A 1 15.57 6.84 21.66
N LEU A 2 15.58 6.92 20.33
CA LEU A 2 14.90 8.01 19.61
C LEU A 2 13.40 8.03 19.97
N GLY A 3 12.95 9.16 20.55
CA GLY A 3 11.65 9.39 21.17
C GLY A 3 10.45 9.49 20.22
N LEU A 4 10.40 8.65 19.20
CA LEU A 4 9.26 8.57 18.28
C LEU A 4 8.09 7.86 18.94
N SER A 5 6.89 8.42 18.76
CA SER A 5 5.64 7.78 19.14
C SER A 5 5.42 6.49 18.33
N ILE A 6 4.64 5.53 18.86
CA ILE A 6 4.33 4.29 18.11
C ILE A 6 3.71 4.60 16.75
N LYS A 7 2.94 5.70 16.64
CA LYS A 7 2.28 6.09 15.40
C LYS A 7 3.31 6.41 14.34
N GLU A 8 4.32 7.20 14.68
CA GLU A 8 5.41 7.54 13.76
C GLU A 8 6.24 6.32 13.40
N LYS A 9 6.43 5.37 14.32
CA LYS A 9 7.12 4.10 14.04
C LYS A 9 6.35 3.27 13.02
N LEU A 10 5.03 3.12 13.20
CA LEU A 10 4.17 2.38 12.27
C LEU A 10 4.03 3.10 10.93
N TYR A 11 3.92 4.43 10.93
CA TYR A 11 3.95 5.25 9.72
C TYR A 11 5.19 4.96 8.89
N LYS A 12 6.38 5.08 9.50
CA LYS A 12 7.66 4.81 8.82
C LYS A 12 7.77 3.38 8.34
N LEU A 13 7.24 2.41 9.10
CA LEU A 13 7.22 1.00 8.72
C LEU A 13 6.39 0.75 7.45
N ILE A 14 5.16 1.28 7.41
CA ILE A 14 4.29 1.11 6.25
C ILE A 14 4.92 1.78 5.02
N THR A 15 5.41 3.02 5.16
CA THR A 15 6.13 3.71 4.07
C THR A 15 7.37 2.94 3.60
N TYR A 16 8.11 2.30 4.52
CA TYR A 16 9.26 1.48 4.18
C TYR A 16 8.87 0.29 3.29
N PHE A 17 7.83 -0.46 3.66
CA PHE A 17 7.36 -1.57 2.83
C PHE A 17 6.76 -1.12 1.50
N TYR A 18 6.09 0.05 1.46
CA TYR A 18 5.69 0.65 0.19
C TYR A 18 6.90 0.85 -0.73
N LYS A 19 8.02 1.39 -0.22
CA LYS A 19 9.25 1.55 -1.02
C LYS A 19 9.83 0.23 -1.50
N ILE A 20 9.87 -0.80 -0.65
CA ILE A 20 10.41 -2.12 -1.03
C ILE A 20 9.67 -2.71 -2.22
N TYR A 21 8.34 -2.70 -2.17
CA TYR A 21 7.52 -3.35 -3.19
C TYR A 21 7.23 -2.45 -4.40
N LEU A 22 7.67 -1.18 -4.36
CA LEU A 22 7.37 -0.20 -5.39
C LEU A 22 7.96 -0.60 -6.73
N ASP A 23 9.20 -1.11 -6.74
CA ASP A 23 9.86 -1.48 -7.99
C ASP A 23 9.20 -2.70 -8.66
N ASP A 24 8.83 -3.74 -7.88
CA ASP A 24 8.03 -4.90 -8.38
C ASP A 24 6.69 -4.44 -8.96
N TYR A 25 6.03 -3.48 -8.31
CA TYR A 25 4.77 -2.92 -8.81
C TYR A 25 4.98 -2.18 -10.14
N ILE A 26 5.98 -1.30 -10.22
CA ILE A 26 6.26 -0.50 -11.43
C ILE A 26 6.69 -1.37 -12.61
N GLU A 27 7.47 -2.43 -12.37
CA GLU A 27 7.86 -3.40 -13.41
C GLU A 27 6.62 -4.09 -14.02
N LYS A 28 5.66 -4.51 -13.20
CA LYS A 28 4.42 -5.13 -13.69
C LYS A 28 3.54 -4.14 -14.44
N VAL A 29 3.49 -2.89 -14.00
CA VAL A 29 2.81 -1.81 -14.73
C VAL A 29 3.46 -1.61 -16.11
N GLU A 30 4.79 -1.56 -16.16
CA GLU A 30 5.55 -1.45 -17.40
C GLU A 30 5.20 -2.60 -18.37
N MET A 31 5.14 -3.84 -17.88
CA MET A 31 4.76 -5.00 -18.71
C MET A 31 3.34 -4.85 -19.31
N ILE A 32 2.37 -4.35 -18.55
CA ILE A 32 1.02 -4.09 -19.09
C ILE A 32 1.07 -3.00 -20.14
N MET A 33 1.77 -1.89 -19.86
CA MET A 33 1.82 -0.74 -20.76
C MET A 33 2.55 -1.05 -22.08
N ARG A 34 3.54 -1.94 -22.07
CA ARG A 34 4.22 -2.41 -23.29
C ARG A 34 3.30 -3.24 -24.20
N ASN A 35 2.27 -3.88 -23.63
CA ASN A 35 1.29 -4.67 -24.37
C ASN A 35 -0.05 -3.94 -24.53
N LYS A 36 -0.09 -2.60 -24.32
CA LYS A 36 -1.34 -1.83 -24.28
C LYS A 36 -2.15 -1.96 -25.57
N ASP A 37 -1.50 -2.03 -26.73
CA ASP A 37 -2.16 -2.07 -28.04
C ASP A 37 -2.84 -3.42 -28.33
N GLU A 38 -2.48 -4.47 -27.58
CA GLU A 38 -3.09 -5.80 -27.66
C GLU A 38 -4.25 -6.00 -26.66
N LEU A 39 -4.51 -4.99 -25.81
CA LEU A 39 -5.45 -5.06 -24.72
C LEU A 39 -6.55 -4.00 -24.88
N SER A 40 -7.78 -4.32 -24.49
CA SER A 40 -8.82 -3.30 -24.35
C SER A 40 -8.59 -2.43 -23.12
N ASP A 41 -9.02 -1.17 -23.16
CA ASP A 41 -8.96 -0.25 -22.01
C ASP A 41 -9.57 -0.86 -20.74
N SER A 42 -10.70 -1.56 -20.88
CA SER A 42 -11.38 -2.25 -19.79
C SER A 42 -10.53 -3.38 -19.17
N LYS A 43 -9.71 -4.05 -19.97
CA LYS A 43 -8.79 -5.09 -19.51
C LYS A 43 -7.60 -4.45 -18.81
N ILE A 44 -7.02 -3.39 -19.38
CA ILE A 44 -5.94 -2.63 -18.73
C ILE A 44 -6.39 -2.11 -17.36
N GLU A 45 -7.56 -1.48 -17.28
CA GLU A 45 -8.09 -0.95 -16.02
C GLU A 45 -8.26 -2.06 -14.96
N ARG A 46 -8.76 -3.22 -15.37
CA ARG A 46 -8.92 -4.39 -14.50
C ARG A 46 -7.58 -4.90 -14.00
N GLU A 47 -6.60 -5.08 -14.87
CA GLU A 47 -5.25 -5.55 -14.49
C GLU A 47 -4.57 -4.56 -13.54
N MET A 48 -4.67 -3.26 -13.81
CA MET A 48 -4.14 -2.21 -12.92
C MET A 48 -4.78 -2.23 -11.53
N LYS A 49 -6.10 -2.45 -11.45
CA LYS A 49 -6.82 -2.60 -10.17
C LYS A 49 -6.34 -3.82 -9.39
N ILE A 50 -6.15 -4.96 -10.07
CA ILE A 50 -5.63 -6.19 -9.46
C ILE A 50 -4.21 -5.97 -8.94
N LEU A 51 -3.31 -5.45 -9.76
CA LEU A 51 -1.92 -5.17 -9.36
C LEU A 51 -1.84 -4.22 -8.17
N LYS A 52 -2.66 -3.15 -8.16
CA LYS A 52 -2.69 -2.21 -7.05
C LYS A 52 -3.14 -2.89 -5.75
N LYS A 53 -4.17 -3.72 -5.83
CA LYS A 53 -4.67 -4.50 -4.69
C LYS A 53 -3.60 -5.45 -4.15
N GLU A 54 -2.92 -6.19 -5.03
CA GLU A 54 -1.84 -7.11 -4.62
C GLU A 54 -0.67 -6.36 -3.96
N TYR A 55 -0.29 -5.21 -4.51
CA TYR A 55 0.74 -4.36 -3.95
C TYR A 55 0.41 -3.88 -2.54
N ASP A 56 -0.79 -3.33 -2.32
CA ASP A 56 -1.23 -2.90 -1.00
C ASP A 56 -1.32 -4.06 -0.01
N GLN A 57 -1.83 -5.22 -0.46
CA GLN A 57 -1.94 -6.41 0.37
C GLN A 57 -0.56 -6.91 0.84
N LYS A 58 0.43 -6.98 -0.05
CA LYS A 58 1.82 -7.34 0.30
C LYS A 58 2.39 -6.38 1.35
N VAL A 59 2.17 -5.07 1.18
CA VAL A 59 2.63 -4.06 2.14
C VAL A 59 1.98 -4.29 3.51
N PHE A 60 0.67 -4.56 3.54
CA PHE A 60 -0.05 -4.77 4.78
C PHE A 60 0.42 -6.03 5.51
N GLU A 61 0.58 -7.14 4.80
CA GLU A 61 1.05 -8.41 5.36
C GLU A 61 2.44 -8.29 5.93
N SER A 62 3.38 -7.66 5.22
CA SER A 62 4.75 -7.46 5.70
C SER A 62 4.80 -6.52 6.91
N SER A 63 4.02 -5.44 6.89
CA SER A 63 3.90 -4.53 8.03
C SER A 63 3.34 -5.25 9.26
N ARG A 64 2.26 -6.03 9.08
CA ARG A 64 1.63 -6.84 10.12
C ARG A 64 2.62 -7.85 10.71
N ASN A 65 3.26 -8.63 9.85
CA ASN A 65 4.16 -9.70 10.28
C ASN A 65 5.34 -9.11 11.05
N TYR A 66 5.90 -7.99 10.60
CA TYR A 66 6.95 -7.27 11.31
C TYR A 66 6.50 -6.81 12.70
N VAL A 67 5.31 -6.21 12.81
CA VAL A 67 4.79 -5.75 14.11
C VAL A 67 4.57 -6.94 15.05
N ILE A 68 4.00 -8.04 14.57
CA ILE A 68 3.79 -9.26 15.36
C ILE A 68 5.12 -9.86 15.81
N GLU A 69 6.13 -9.89 14.94
CA GLU A 69 7.45 -10.40 15.28
C GLU A 69 8.12 -9.55 16.37
N LYS A 70 8.07 -8.21 16.25
CA LYS A 70 8.70 -7.30 17.21
C LYS A 70 7.88 -7.10 18.49
N MET A 71 6.57 -7.32 18.44
CA MET A 71 5.64 -7.16 19.57
C MET A 71 4.61 -8.30 19.59
N PRO A 72 4.99 -9.53 19.97
CA PRO A 72 4.11 -10.70 19.86
C PRO A 72 2.76 -10.56 20.58
N THR A 73 2.72 -9.78 21.66
CA THR A 73 1.51 -9.50 22.45
C THR A 73 0.46 -8.68 21.68
N THR A 74 0.79 -8.12 20.51
CA THR A 74 -0.17 -7.42 19.65
C THR A 74 -0.92 -8.35 18.70
N ARG A 75 -0.44 -9.58 18.48
CA ARG A 75 -1.01 -10.53 17.50
C ARG A 75 -2.52 -10.68 17.62
N GLY A 76 -3.00 -11.10 18.79
CA GLY A 76 -4.43 -11.37 18.99
C GLY A 76 -5.31 -10.14 18.73
N ARG A 77 -4.83 -8.93 19.06
CA ARG A 77 -5.56 -7.69 18.78
C ARG A 77 -5.56 -7.31 17.31
N ILE A 78 -4.46 -7.58 16.59
CA ILE A 78 -4.40 -7.34 15.15
C ILE A 78 -5.32 -8.33 14.43
N GLU A 79 -5.27 -9.61 14.79
CA GLU A 79 -6.15 -10.65 14.23
C GLU A 79 -7.62 -10.36 14.54
N GLU A 80 -7.95 -9.91 15.75
CA GLU A 80 -9.28 -9.45 16.12
C GLU A 80 -9.77 -8.30 15.22
N ALA A 81 -8.95 -7.26 15.01
CA ALA A 81 -9.30 -6.15 14.13
C ALA A 81 -9.40 -6.54 12.65
N MET A 82 -8.72 -7.60 12.22
CA MET A 82 -8.85 -8.13 10.86
C MET A 82 -10.13 -8.94 10.67
N SER A 83 -10.55 -9.70 11.69
CA SER A 83 -11.79 -10.50 11.66
C SER A 83 -13.05 -9.65 11.93
N ASN A 84 -12.92 -8.62 12.76
CA ASN A 84 -13.98 -7.71 13.17
C ASN A 84 -13.55 -6.24 12.99
N PRO A 85 -13.42 -5.76 11.74
CA PRO A 85 -12.94 -4.42 11.41
C PRO A 85 -13.75 -3.28 12.03
N GLU A 86 -15.01 -3.53 12.39
CA GLU A 86 -15.91 -2.57 13.02
C GLU A 86 -15.36 -2.05 14.36
N ILE A 87 -14.58 -2.86 15.09
CA ILE A 87 -13.96 -2.44 16.37
C ILE A 87 -12.96 -1.28 16.20
N VAL A 88 -12.41 -1.14 14.99
CA VAL A 88 -11.50 -0.06 14.60
C VAL A 88 -12.14 0.96 13.66
N GLY A 89 -13.46 0.89 13.45
CA GLY A 89 -14.20 1.82 12.59
C GLY A 89 -14.02 1.57 11.10
N LEU A 90 -13.68 0.34 10.70
CA LEU A 90 -13.57 -0.13 9.32
C LEU A 90 -14.69 -1.14 9.00
N ASN A 91 -14.88 -1.48 7.73
CA ASN A 91 -15.73 -2.59 7.29
C ASN A 91 -14.90 -3.72 6.63
N HIS A 92 -15.49 -4.89 6.37
CA HIS A 92 -14.76 -6.01 5.73
C HIS A 92 -14.25 -5.68 4.32
N GLY A 93 -14.95 -4.83 3.56
CA GLY A 93 -14.51 -4.37 2.23
C GLY A 93 -13.23 -3.53 2.29
N ASP A 94 -13.03 -2.79 3.38
CA ASP A 94 -11.83 -2.00 3.62
C ASP A 94 -10.58 -2.85 3.78
N LEU A 95 -10.71 -4.05 4.34
CA LEU A 95 -9.60 -4.97 4.57
C LEU A 95 -9.43 -6.04 3.49
N LYS A 96 -10.44 -6.23 2.64
CA LYS A 96 -10.43 -7.23 1.57
C LYS A 96 -10.11 -6.66 0.19
N ASP A 97 -10.71 -5.51 -0.14
CA ASP A 97 -10.71 -5.00 -1.52
C ASP A 97 -10.12 -3.59 -1.64
N ASN A 98 -10.11 -2.82 -0.54
CA ASN A 98 -9.71 -1.41 -0.56
C ASN A 98 -8.71 -1.07 0.57
N VAL A 99 -7.69 -1.90 0.76
CA VAL A 99 -6.68 -1.70 1.81
C VAL A 99 -5.80 -0.51 1.46
N THR A 100 -6.03 0.63 2.11
CA THR A 100 -5.19 1.82 1.96
C THR A 100 -4.14 1.88 3.08
N PRO A 101 -3.03 2.59 2.88
CA PRO A 101 -2.04 2.81 3.93
C PRO A 101 -2.67 3.26 5.25
N GLY A 102 -3.59 4.22 5.18
CA GLY A 102 -4.31 4.74 6.34
C GLY A 102 -5.05 3.63 7.11
N LYS A 103 -5.73 2.73 6.40
CA LYS A 103 -6.43 1.58 6.99
C LYS A 103 -5.47 0.57 7.62
N MET A 104 -4.31 0.33 6.99
CA MET A 104 -3.25 -0.49 7.59
C MET A 104 -2.77 0.10 8.92
N LEU A 105 -2.52 1.41 8.95
CA LEU A 105 -2.10 2.12 10.16
C LEU A 105 -3.14 1.98 11.27
N ILE A 106 -4.42 2.05 10.94
CA ILE A 106 -5.53 1.89 11.91
C ILE A 106 -5.45 0.54 12.62
N VAL A 107 -5.36 -0.55 11.86
CA VAL A 107 -5.30 -1.91 12.39
C VAL A 107 -4.05 -2.11 13.26
N LEU A 108 -2.88 -1.67 12.79
CA LEU A 108 -1.62 -1.85 13.52
C LEU A 108 -1.58 -1.00 14.80
N LEU A 109 -2.16 0.21 14.78
CA LEU A 109 -2.27 1.07 15.96
C LEU A 109 -3.19 0.47 17.02
N TYR A 110 -4.33 -0.08 16.63
CA TYR A 110 -5.21 -0.79 17.55
C TYR A 110 -4.46 -1.97 18.20
N GLY A 111 -3.76 -2.76 17.40
CA GLY A 111 -2.89 -3.83 17.87
C GLY A 111 -1.88 -3.38 18.93
N ALA A 112 -1.19 -2.28 18.68
CA ALA A 112 -0.10 -1.79 19.52
C ALA A 112 -0.55 -0.98 20.75
N LYS A 113 -1.68 -0.27 20.68
CA LYS A 113 -2.10 0.70 21.73
C LYS A 113 -3.50 0.52 22.28
N LYS A 114 -4.32 -0.38 21.71
CA LYS A 114 -5.73 -0.56 22.09
C LYS A 114 -6.50 0.79 22.11
N LYS A 115 -6.23 1.64 21.11
CA LYS A 115 -6.91 2.92 20.91
C LYS A 115 -7.43 2.99 19.49
N GLN A 116 -8.66 3.48 19.33
CA GLN A 116 -9.18 3.85 18.03
C GLN A 116 -8.39 5.05 17.48
N PRO A 117 -7.77 4.91 16.31
CA PRO A 117 -7.09 6.02 15.63
C PRO A 117 -8.10 7.03 15.06
N ARG A 118 -7.70 8.30 14.94
CA ARG A 118 -8.60 9.33 14.39
C ARG A 118 -8.50 9.35 12.85
N PRO A 119 -9.61 9.56 12.11
CA PRO A 119 -9.60 9.60 10.64
C PRO A 119 -8.59 10.57 10.02
N LYS A 120 -8.39 11.75 10.64
CA LYS A 120 -7.41 12.76 10.19
C LYS A 120 -5.94 12.29 10.25
N GLU A 121 -5.64 11.25 11.02
CA GLU A 121 -4.28 10.72 11.18
C GLU A 121 -3.89 9.77 10.04
N CYS A 122 -4.86 9.35 9.22
CA CYS A 122 -4.71 8.30 8.22
C CYS A 122 -4.51 8.87 6.80
N SER A 123 -5.11 10.04 6.51
CA SER A 123 -5.06 10.69 5.20
C SER A 123 -3.65 11.12 4.77
N ALA A 124 -2.76 11.43 5.71
CA ALA A 124 -1.38 11.82 5.39
C ALA A 124 -0.57 10.67 4.78
N LEU A 125 -0.80 9.44 5.23
CA LEU A 125 -0.08 8.27 4.72
C LEU A 125 -0.59 7.88 3.33
N ASP A 126 -1.89 8.04 3.08
CA ASP A 126 -2.50 7.85 1.76
C ASP A 126 -1.92 8.86 0.75
N LEU A 127 -1.73 10.13 1.16
CA LEU A 127 -1.10 11.16 0.32
C LEU A 127 0.35 10.80 -0.04
N VAL A 128 1.17 10.42 0.95
CA VAL A 128 2.57 10.08 0.69
C VAL A 128 2.70 8.87 -0.22
N GLN A 129 1.84 7.87 -0.05
CA GLN A 129 1.82 6.71 -0.94
C GLN A 129 1.43 7.09 -2.37
N HIS A 130 0.42 7.96 -2.52
CA HIS A 130 0.00 8.47 -3.81
C HIS A 130 1.11 9.26 -4.51
N GLU A 131 1.82 10.14 -3.78
CA GLU A 131 2.95 10.91 -4.33
C GLU A 131 4.11 10.01 -4.78
N MET A 132 4.45 9.00 -3.97
CA MET A 132 5.49 8.03 -4.33
C MET A 132 5.15 7.28 -5.63
N LEU A 133 3.91 6.79 -5.75
CA LEU A 133 3.44 6.11 -6.95
C LEU A 133 3.45 7.03 -8.15
N ARG A 134 2.87 8.23 -8.01
CA ARG A 134 2.79 9.21 -9.10
C ARG A 134 4.17 9.53 -9.67
N ASN A 135 5.15 9.78 -8.82
CA ASN A 135 6.50 10.12 -9.26
C ASN A 135 7.14 8.98 -10.08
N ARG A 136 6.93 7.72 -9.69
CA ARG A 136 7.46 6.57 -10.43
C ARG A 136 6.72 6.32 -11.73
N LEU A 137 5.40 6.47 -11.73
CA LEU A 137 4.57 6.31 -12.93
C LEU A 137 4.89 7.39 -13.99
N VAL A 138 5.13 8.64 -13.56
CA VAL A 138 5.57 9.71 -14.46
C VAL A 138 6.95 9.41 -15.06
N ALA A 139 7.87 8.88 -14.26
CA ALA A 139 9.19 8.47 -14.76
C ALA A 139 9.09 7.31 -15.76
N LEU A 140 8.18 6.36 -15.51
CA LEU A 140 7.91 5.25 -16.43
C LEU A 140 7.31 5.75 -17.75
N ASP A 141 6.33 6.65 -17.70
CA ASP A 141 5.73 7.25 -18.90
C ASP A 141 6.78 7.98 -19.77
N ALA A 142 7.67 8.75 -19.14
CA ALA A 142 8.78 9.41 -19.85
C ALA A 142 9.76 8.40 -20.47
N LYS A 143 10.06 7.30 -19.78
CA LYS A 143 10.91 6.21 -20.30
C LYS A 143 10.28 5.57 -21.54
N LEU A 144 8.99 5.19 -21.46
CA LEU A 144 8.29 4.53 -22.56
C LEU A 144 8.19 5.41 -23.81
N LYS A 145 7.92 6.72 -23.64
CA LYS A 145 7.91 7.68 -24.76
C LYS A 145 9.26 7.81 -25.45
N ASN A 146 10.34 7.92 -24.68
CA ASN A 146 11.69 8.02 -25.25
C ASN A 146 12.08 6.75 -26.04
N GLU A 147 11.62 5.57 -25.62
CA GLU A 147 11.84 4.31 -26.35
C GLU A 147 11.01 4.23 -27.64
N GLU A 148 9.76 4.71 -27.63
CA GLU A 148 8.90 4.81 -28.82
C GLU A 148 9.51 5.79 -29.84
N ASP A 149 9.98 6.97 -29.40
CA ASP A 149 10.60 7.99 -30.26
C ASP A 149 11.96 7.53 -30.83
N GLY A 150 12.72 6.74 -30.06
CA GLY A 150 14.02 6.19 -30.48
C GLY A 150 13.94 4.95 -31.38
N ALA A 151 12.75 4.39 -31.61
CA ALA A 151 12.52 3.25 -32.51
C ALA A 151 12.15 3.67 -33.94
N ILE A 152 12.14 4.97 -34.24
CA ILE A 152 11.74 5.55 -35.54
C ILE A 152 12.95 5.83 -36.48
N ASP A 153 14.18 5.51 -36.07
CA ASP A 153 15.40 5.63 -36.91
C ASP A 153 15.80 4.33 -37.62
#